data_AF-A0A263DNA1-F1
#
_entry.id   AF-A0A263DNA1-F1
#
_cell.length_a   1.000
_cell.length_b   1.000
_cell.length_c   1.000
_cell.angle_alpha   90.00
_cell.angle_beta   90.00
_cell.angle_gamma   90.00
#
_symmetry.space_group_name_H-M   'P 1'
#
loop_
_entity.id
_entity.type
_entity.pdbx_description
1 polymer ?
#
loop_
_entity_poly.entity_id
_entity_poly.type
_entity_poly.pdbx_seq_one_letter_code
_entity_poly.pdbx_strand_id
1 'polypeptide(L)'
;MAFWVTETSEGFAMGEAADETEARLMIESQRRGSVTFNEATGRYRWTVVLDSGKTSHGYAETERDAWWHVKEALNRPYRGVRYRGPRGLFSLPPS
;
A
#
# COMPACT_ATOMS: atom_id res chain seq x y z
N MET A 1 1.54 20.05 -3.81
CA MET A 1 2.68 19.18 -3.49
C MET A 1 2.88 19.19 -1.98
N ALA A 2 2.98 18.03 -1.37
CA ALA A 2 3.13 17.88 0.08
C ALA A 2 4.19 16.81 0.39
N PHE A 3 5.00 17.07 1.41
CA PHE A 3 5.91 16.08 1.96
C PHE A 3 5.29 15.49 3.22
N TRP A 4 5.58 14.22 3.49
CA TRP A 4 5.07 13.51 4.66
C TRP A 4 6.17 12.72 5.33
N VAL A 5 6.08 12.58 6.65
CA VAL A 5 6.92 11.72 7.46
C VAL A 5 6.06 10.99 8.48
N THR A 6 6.36 9.73 8.75
CA THR A 6 5.69 8.97 9.82
C THR A 6 6.62 7.97 10.46
N GLU A 7 6.36 7.71 11.74
CA GLU A 7 7.03 6.67 12.50
C GLU A 7 6.47 5.30 12.10
N THR A 8 7.35 4.35 11.84
CA THR A 8 7.03 2.95 11.58
C THR A 8 7.75 2.07 12.61
N SER A 9 7.42 0.78 12.67
CA SER A 9 8.13 -0.17 13.54
C SER A 9 9.63 -0.28 13.25
N GLU A 10 10.07 0.20 12.09
CA GLU A 10 11.47 0.14 11.62
C GLU A 10 12.18 1.51 11.71
N GLY A 11 11.51 2.54 12.22
CA GLY A 11 12.06 3.89 12.35
C GLY A 11 11.12 4.96 11.77
N PHE A 12 11.52 5.59 10.67
CA PHE A 12 10.72 6.62 10.01
C PHE A 12 10.64 6.38 8.51
N ALA A 13 9.45 6.53 7.94
CA ALA A 13 9.20 6.58 6.51
C ALA A 13 8.87 8.02 6.10
N MET A 14 9.37 8.44 4.94
CA MET A 14 9.14 9.77 4.38
C MET A 14 8.88 9.66 2.88
N GLY A 15 8.09 10.59 2.33
CA GLY A 15 7.88 10.66 0.90
C GLY A 15 7.19 11.95 0.46
N GLU A 16 6.96 12.03 -0.84
CA GLU A 16 6.27 13.12 -1.49
C GLU A 16 4.90 12.67 -1.99
N ALA A 17 3.94 13.59 -1.98
CA ALA A 17 2.57 13.40 -2.42
C ALA A 17 2.08 14.62 -3.21
N ALA A 18 1.04 14.42 -4.04
CA ALA A 18 0.46 15.52 -4.82
C ALA A 18 -0.17 16.59 -3.90
N ASP A 19 -0.81 16.16 -2.81
CA ASP A 19 -1.49 17.03 -1.84
C ASP A 19 -1.48 16.44 -0.41
N GLU A 20 -2.02 17.19 0.55
CA GLU A 20 -2.13 16.77 1.95
C GLU A 20 -3.03 15.54 2.16
N THR A 21 -4.03 15.34 1.30
CA THR A 21 -4.94 14.20 1.40
C THR A 21 -4.18 12.92 1.04
N GLU A 22 -3.48 12.93 -0.09
CA GLU A 22 -2.62 11.83 -0.51
C GLU A 22 -1.49 11.58 0.50
N ALA A 23 -0.89 12.63 1.08
CA ALA A 23 0.09 12.50 2.16
C ALA A 23 -0.47 11.73 3.36
N ARG A 24 -1.70 12.02 3.79
CA ARG A 24 -2.37 11.28 4.90
C ARG A 24 -2.58 9.81 4.55
N LEU A 25 -2.98 9.51 3.31
CA LEU A 25 -3.17 8.13 2.84
C LEU A 25 -1.85 7.34 2.85
N MET A 26 -0.74 7.99 2.45
CA MET A 26 0.59 7.37 2.50
C MET A 26 1.02 7.09 3.94
N ILE A 27 0.82 8.04 4.85
CA ILE A 27 1.10 7.86 6.28
C ILE A 27 0.33 6.67 6.86
N GLU A 28 -0.98 6.57 6.58
CA GLU A 28 -1.79 5.45 7.07
C GLU A 28 -1.31 4.11 6.49
N SER A 29 -0.93 4.11 5.22
CA SER A 29 -0.40 2.92 4.53
C SER A 29 0.87 2.40 5.21
N GLN A 30 1.78 3.28 5.61
CA GLN A 30 3.01 2.92 6.33
C GLN A 30 2.77 2.38 7.74
N ARG A 31 1.71 2.85 8.42
CA ARG A 31 1.37 2.41 9.78
C ARG A 31 0.70 1.04 9.81
N ARG A 32 -0.06 0.72 8.77
CA ARG A 32 -0.94 -0.47 8.73
C ARG A 32 -0.47 -1.54 7.76
N GLY A 33 0.41 -1.17 6.85
CA GLY A 33 0.98 -2.04 5.85
C GLY A 33 2.47 -2.29 6.08
N SER A 34 2.94 -3.38 5.51
CA SER A 34 4.36 -3.70 5.42
C SER A 34 4.67 -4.21 4.02
N VAL A 35 5.86 -3.86 3.54
CA VAL A 35 6.41 -4.33 2.27
C VAL A 35 7.78 -4.92 2.56
N THR A 36 7.99 -6.19 2.20
CA THR A 36 9.26 -6.89 2.43
C THR A 36 9.74 -7.55 1.15
N PHE A 37 11.02 -7.44 0.84
CA PHE A 37 11.60 -8.13 -0.31
C PHE A 37 11.81 -9.61 0.01
N ASN A 38 11.35 -10.48 -0.90
CA ASN A 38 11.53 -11.93 -0.79
C ASN A 38 12.64 -12.37 -1.75
N GLU A 39 13.83 -12.64 -1.21
CA GLU A 39 15.01 -13.03 -1.97
C GLU A 39 14.83 -14.33 -2.77
N ALA A 40 14.04 -15.28 -2.25
CA ALA A 40 13.81 -16.56 -2.92
C ALA A 40 12.98 -16.43 -4.21
N THR A 41 12.13 -15.40 -4.30
CA THR A 41 11.26 -15.16 -5.46
C THR A 41 11.63 -13.92 -6.26
N GLY A 42 12.54 -13.09 -5.74
CA GLY A 42 12.90 -11.80 -6.33
C GLY A 42 11.77 -10.77 -6.30
N ARG A 43 10.74 -10.96 -5.46
CA ARG A 43 9.51 -10.16 -5.44
C ARG A 43 9.27 -9.49 -4.09
N TYR A 44 8.59 -8.36 -4.11
CA TYR A 44 8.13 -7.66 -2.91
C TYR A 44 6.81 -8.25 -2.42
N ARG A 45 6.80 -8.79 -1.20
CA ARG A 45 5.58 -9.19 -0.51
C ARG A 45 5.00 -7.99 0.22
N TRP A 46 3.75 -7.64 -0.07
CA TRP A 46 3.02 -6.64 0.69
C TRP A 46 1.99 -7.30 1.60
N THR A 47 1.79 -6.73 2.78
CA THR A 47 0.77 -7.14 3.76
C THR A 47 0.11 -5.91 4.35
N VAL A 48 -1.18 -5.97 4.68
CA VAL A 48 -1.90 -4.88 5.32
C VAL A 48 -2.99 -5.36 6.26
N VAL A 49 -3.16 -4.67 7.38
CA VAL A 49 -4.16 -4.96 8.42
C VAL A 49 -5.34 -3.98 8.29
N LEU A 50 -6.54 -4.50 8.06
CA LEU A 50 -7.79 -3.74 7.94
C LEU A 50 -8.47 -3.55 9.30
N ASP A 51 -9.44 -2.63 9.40
CA ASP A 51 -10.10 -2.25 10.66
C ASP A 51 -10.86 -3.40 11.32
N SER A 52 -11.26 -4.42 10.55
CA SER A 52 -11.92 -5.63 11.05
C SER A 52 -10.94 -6.70 11.57
N GLY A 53 -9.64 -6.38 11.70
CA GLY A 53 -8.59 -7.33 12.03
C GLY A 53 -8.23 -8.31 10.90
N LYS A 54 -8.91 -8.21 9.76
CA LYS A 54 -8.59 -9.01 8.56
C LYS A 54 -7.32 -8.50 7.92
N THR A 55 -6.46 -9.42 7.49
CA THR A 55 -5.24 -9.11 6.77
C THR A 55 -5.40 -9.38 5.27
N SER A 56 -4.70 -8.60 4.47
CA SER A 56 -4.57 -8.79 3.03
C SER A 56 -3.11 -8.80 2.66
N HIS A 57 -2.75 -9.62 1.68
CA HIS A 57 -1.38 -9.70 1.22
C HIS A 57 -1.30 -10.08 -0.25
N GLY A 58 -0.13 -9.87 -0.84
CA GLY A 58 0.19 -10.24 -2.22
C GLY A 58 1.67 -10.06 -2.53
N TYR A 59 2.00 -10.19 -3.80
CA TYR A 59 3.34 -9.98 -4.33
C TYR A 59 3.31 -8.94 -5.45
N ALA A 60 4.40 -8.18 -5.58
CA ALA A 60 4.66 -7.24 -6.65
C ALA A 60 6.12 -7.34 -7.11
N GLU A 61 6.40 -6.93 -8.34
CA GLU A 61 7.76 -6.95 -8.91
C GLU A 61 8.59 -5.75 -8.40
N THR A 62 7.95 -4.65 -8.02
CA THR A 62 8.63 -3.45 -7.48
C THR A 62 8.09 -3.05 -6.12
N GLU A 63 8.93 -2.37 -5.33
CA GLU A 63 8.52 -1.83 -4.02
C GLU A 63 7.40 -0.79 -4.16
N ARG A 64 7.47 0.06 -5.20
CA ARG A 64 6.45 1.07 -5.48
C ARG A 64 5.08 0.43 -5.73
N ASP A 65 5.03 -0.64 -6.52
CA ASP A 65 3.78 -1.35 -6.81
C ASP A 65 3.25 -2.07 -5.56
N ALA A 66 4.14 -2.60 -4.71
CA ALA A 66 3.76 -3.19 -3.44
C ALA A 66 3.09 -2.16 -2.51
N TRP A 67 3.67 -0.97 -2.36
CA TRP A 67 3.06 0.12 -1.58
C TRP A 67 1.77 0.65 -2.20
N TRP A 68 1.68 0.70 -3.54
CA TRP A 68 0.44 1.01 -4.24
C TRP A 68 -0.68 0.02 -3.86
N HIS A 69 -0.39 -1.29 -3.83
CA HIS A 69 -1.36 -2.30 -3.41
C HIS A 69 -1.79 -2.17 -1.94
N VAL A 70 -0.89 -1.77 -1.04
CA VAL A 70 -1.22 -1.48 0.37
C VAL A 70 -2.23 -0.32 0.44
N LYS A 71 -1.92 0.80 -0.24
CA LYS A 71 -2.77 1.99 -0.29
C LYS A 71 -4.16 1.65 -0.82
N GLU A 72 -4.23 0.91 -1.92
CA GLU A 72 -5.49 0.44 -2.50
C GLU A 72 -6.26 -0.44 -1.53
N ALA A 73 -5.59 -1.39 -0.89
CA ALA A 73 -6.25 -2.36 -0.02
C ALA A 73 -6.87 -1.73 1.24
N LEU A 74 -6.31 -0.61 1.73
CA LEU A 74 -6.86 0.19 2.84
C LEU A 74 -8.02 1.08 2.41
N ASN A 75 -7.86 1.77 1.29
CA ASN A 75 -8.74 2.87 0.91
C ASN A 75 -9.89 2.46 -0.02
N ARG A 76 -10.00 1.17 -0.32
CA ARG A 76 -11.03 0.67 -1.23
C ARG A 76 -12.41 0.60 -0.56
N PRO A 77 -13.41 1.37 -1.04
CA PRO A 77 -14.70 1.51 -0.37
C PRO A 77 -15.61 0.25 -0.38
N TYR A 78 -15.34 -0.78 -1.19
CA TYR A 78 -16.27 -1.91 -1.41
C TYR A 78 -15.80 -3.28 -0.90
N ARG A 79 -15.00 -3.31 0.18
CA ARG A 79 -14.42 -4.56 0.68
C ARG A 79 -15.42 -5.39 1.49
N GLY A 80 -16.26 -6.15 0.80
CA GLY A 80 -17.29 -7.03 1.39
C GLY A 80 -18.15 -7.78 0.36
N VAL A 81 -18.20 -7.30 -0.89
CA VAL A 81 -18.77 -8.04 -2.01
C VAL A 81 -17.69 -9.01 -2.52
N ARG A 82 -18.07 -10.23 -2.94
CA ARG A 82 -17.17 -11.22 -3.58
C ARG A 82 -16.61 -10.68 -4.91
N TYR A 83 -15.77 -9.66 -4.86
CA TYR A 83 -15.22 -8.99 -6.01
C TYR A 83 -13.88 -9.63 -6.38
N ARG A 84 -13.92 -10.59 -7.29
CA ARG A 84 -12.77 -10.98 -8.13
C ARG A 84 -12.79 -10.12 -9.39
N GLY A 85 -12.51 -8.82 -9.27
CA GLY A 85 -12.23 -8.04 -10.47
C GLY A 85 -10.80 -8.28 -10.96
N PRO A 86 -10.50 -7.89 -12.21
CA PRO A 86 -9.14 -7.87 -12.70
C PRO A 86 -8.27 -7.04 -11.73
N ARG A 87 -7.11 -7.59 -11.36
CA ARG A 87 -6.13 -6.86 -10.56
C ARG A 87 -5.63 -5.69 -11.42
N GLY A 88 -6.00 -4.47 -11.04
CA GLY A 88 -5.67 -3.25 -11.76
C GLY A 88 -6.91 -2.62 -12.41
N LEU A 89 -7.64 -1.80 -11.64
CA LEU A 89 -8.71 -0.96 -12.20
C LEU A 89 -8.89 0.36 -11.43
N PHE A 90 -7.82 0.90 -10.85
CA PHE A 90 -7.69 2.35 -10.65
C PHE A 90 -6.24 2.72 -11.02
N SER A 91 -6.07 3.37 -12.16
CA SER A 91 -4.81 3.94 -12.68
C SER A 91 -3.58 3.02 -12.64
N LEU A 92 -3.27 2.42 -13.79
CA LEU A 92 -1.89 2.09 -14.16
C LEU A 92 -0.98 3.28 -13.77
N PRO A 93 0.15 3.08 -13.04
CA PRO A 93 1.12 4.14 -12.89
C PRO A 93 1.65 4.51 -14.28
N PRO A 94 1.85 5.81 -14.61
CA PRO A 94 2.30 6.20 -15.94
C PRO A 94 3.67 5.58 -16.23
N SER A 95 3.78 5.09 -17.47
CA SER A 95 4.99 4.56 -18.12
C SER A 95 6.11 5.60 -18.19
#